data_AF-U7QP32-F1
#
_entry.id   AF-U7QP32-F1
#
_cell.length_a   1.000
_cell.length_b   1.000
_cell.length_c   1.000
_cell.angle_alpha   90.00
_cell.angle_beta   90.00
_cell.angle_gamma   90.00
#
_symmetry.space_group_name_H-M   'P 1'
#
loop_
_entity.id
_entity.type
_entity.pdbx_description
1 polymer ?
#
loop_
_entity_poly.entity_id
_entity_poly.type
_entity_poly.pdbx_seq_one_letter_code
_entity_poly.pdbx_strand_id
1 'polypeptide(L)'
;MLPEQHRQAIAKLQQTLERLSVQLTEVNPDKATLTTTFKQAQQLLENILQLGDQDVDPSLVSPLQSYLTEIHKQMRLLEMDFRFLQTSRQNTTLQTRQTQMRSRIATLMSYCKSLLDK
;
A
#
# COMPACT_ATOMS: atom_id res chain seq x y z
N MET A 1 3.15 -20.34 -10.94
CA MET A 1 2.40 -19.07 -11.18
C MET A 1 1.59 -18.70 -9.95
N LEU A 2 1.36 -17.41 -9.70
CA LEU A 2 0.58 -16.97 -8.54
C LEU A 2 -0.90 -17.36 -8.67
N PRO A 3 -1.59 -17.84 -7.62
CA PRO A 3 -3.02 -18.17 -7.70
C PRO A 3 -3.88 -16.95 -8.03
N GLU A 4 -5.04 -17.19 -8.65
CA GLU A 4 -5.93 -16.12 -9.10
C GLU A 4 -6.43 -15.24 -7.94
N GLN A 5 -6.71 -15.84 -6.78
CA GLN A 5 -7.14 -15.11 -5.59
C GLN A 5 -6.08 -14.11 -5.12
N HIS A 6 -4.80 -14.54 -5.07
CA HIS A 6 -3.68 -13.66 -4.74
C HIS A 6 -3.53 -12.55 -5.77
N ARG A 7 -3.56 -12.87 -7.07
CA ARG A 7 -3.46 -11.86 -8.13
C ARG A 7 -4.55 -10.80 -8.01
N GLN A 8 -5.81 -11.21 -7.82
CA GLN A 8 -6.92 -10.28 -7.66
C GLN A 8 -6.79 -9.42 -6.41
N ALA A 9 -6.37 -10.01 -5.28
CA ALA A 9 -6.20 -9.27 -4.04
C ALA A 9 -5.05 -8.25 -4.15
N ILE A 10 -3.92 -8.63 -4.75
CA ILE A 10 -2.78 -7.73 -4.98
C ILE A 10 -3.14 -6.62 -5.98
N ALA A 11 -3.87 -6.93 -7.05
CA ALA A 11 -4.32 -5.93 -8.01
C ALA A 11 -5.25 -4.89 -7.35
N LYS A 12 -6.18 -5.32 -6.50
CA LYS A 12 -7.04 -4.42 -5.71
C LYS A 12 -6.24 -3.56 -4.75
N LEU A 13 -5.21 -4.12 -4.09
CA LEU A 13 -4.31 -3.35 -3.25
C LEU A 13 -3.58 -2.28 -4.06
N GLN A 14 -3.03 -2.64 -5.22
CA GLN A 14 -2.34 -1.71 -6.12
C GLN A 14 -3.25 -0.56 -6.57
N GLN A 15 -4.47 -0.85 -6.99
CA GLN A 15 -5.46 0.16 -7.39
C GLN A 15 -5.82 1.10 -6.22
N THR A 16 -5.94 0.55 -5.01
CA THR A 16 -6.23 1.35 -3.81
C THR A 16 -5.07 2.29 -3.47
N LEU A 17 -3.83 1.82 -3.62
CA LEU A 17 -2.61 2.62 -3.45
C LEU A 17 -2.50 3.72 -4.51
N GLU A 18 -2.84 3.42 -5.76
CA GLU A 18 -2.87 4.41 -6.85
C GLU A 18 -3.87 5.53 -6.54
N ARG A 19 -5.10 5.19 -6.15
CA ARG A 19 -6.10 6.17 -5.73
C ARG A 19 -5.61 7.02 -4.56
N LEU A 20 -4.94 6.40 -3.58
CA LEU A 20 -4.38 7.12 -2.45
C LEU A 20 -3.27 8.10 -2.87
N SER A 21 -2.42 7.71 -3.83
CA SER A 21 -1.40 8.58 -4.41
C SER A 21 -2.01 9.80 -5.09
N VAL A 22 -3.10 9.61 -5.85
CA VAL A 22 -3.85 10.69 -6.51
C VAL A 22 -4.44 11.66 -5.49
N GLN A 23 -5.11 11.16 -4.45
CA GLN A 23 -5.66 12.02 -3.38
C GLN A 23 -4.58 12.87 -2.69
N LEU A 24 -3.37 12.32 -2.52
CA LEU A 24 -2.25 13.06 -1.94
C LEU A 24 -1.66 14.14 -2.86
N THR A 25 -2.08 14.25 -4.13
CA THR A 25 -1.68 15.36 -5.01
C THR A 25 -2.53 16.62 -4.82
N GLU A 26 -3.67 16.52 -4.15
CA GLU A 26 -4.55 17.65 -3.89
C GLU A 26 -3.85 18.67 -2.97
N VAL A 27 -4.07 19.97 -3.23
CA VAL A 27 -3.46 21.05 -2.44
C VAL A 27 -3.91 21.03 -0.98
N ASN A 28 -5.15 20.60 -0.74
CA ASN A 28 -5.72 20.42 0.59
C ASN A 28 -6.53 19.13 0.61
N PRO A 29 -5.88 17.97 0.75
CA PRO A 29 -6.55 16.69 0.60
C PRO A 29 -7.51 16.46 1.77
N ASP A 30 -8.68 15.91 1.48
CA ASP A 30 -9.62 15.54 2.52
C ASP A 30 -9.04 14.41 3.38
N LYS A 31 -8.68 14.76 4.62
CA LYS A 31 -8.10 13.84 5.61
C LYS A 31 -9.02 12.65 5.90
N ALA A 32 -10.34 12.82 5.86
CA ALA A 32 -11.29 11.74 6.11
C ALA A 32 -11.29 10.74 4.95
N THR A 33 -11.32 11.23 3.72
CA THR A 33 -11.23 10.40 2.50
C THR A 33 -9.88 9.69 2.38
N LEU A 34 -8.77 10.37 2.67
CA LEU A 34 -7.43 9.77 2.73
C LEU A 34 -7.36 8.64 3.76
N THR A 35 -7.86 8.88 4.98
CA THR A 35 -7.87 7.89 6.07
C THR A 35 -8.72 6.68 5.71
N THR A 36 -9.87 6.90 5.07
CA THR A 36 -10.75 5.81 4.59
C THR A 36 -10.03 4.97 3.54
N THR A 37 -9.40 5.61 2.56
CA THR A 37 -8.67 4.93 1.48
C THR A 37 -7.48 4.13 2.03
N PHE A 38 -6.75 4.70 3.00
CA PHE A 38 -5.64 4.02 3.65
C PHE A 38 -6.10 2.79 4.46
N LYS A 39 -7.19 2.90 5.22
CA LYS A 39 -7.77 1.76 5.95
C LYS A 39 -8.18 0.63 5.00
N GLN A 40 -8.73 0.95 3.83
CA GLN A 40 -9.04 -0.05 2.80
C GLN A 40 -7.78 -0.77 2.31
N ALA A 41 -6.68 -0.04 2.08
CA ALA A 41 -5.40 -0.67 1.71
C ALA A 41 -4.87 -1.59 2.83
N GLN A 42 -5.00 -1.20 4.09
CA GLN A 42 -4.63 -2.05 5.23
C GLN A 42 -5.46 -3.34 5.26
N GLN A 43 -6.79 -3.24 5.12
CA GLN A 43 -7.68 -4.40 5.10
C GLN A 43 -7.37 -5.35 3.93
N LEU A 44 -7.04 -4.81 2.75
CA LEU A 44 -6.65 -5.63 1.61
C LEU A 44 -5.33 -6.38 1.86
N LEU A 45 -4.35 -5.73 2.52
CA LEU A 45 -3.12 -6.41 2.91
C LEU A 45 -3.40 -7.56 3.89
N GLU A 46 -4.20 -7.33 4.93
CA GLU A 46 -4.58 -8.38 5.88
C GLU A 46 -5.26 -9.56 5.18
N ASN A 47 -6.16 -9.28 4.22
CA ASN A 47 -6.80 -10.33 3.44
C ASN A 47 -5.77 -11.13 2.61
N ILE A 48 -4.77 -10.48 2.01
CA ILE A 48 -3.70 -11.16 1.28
C ILE A 48 -2.88 -12.06 2.22
N LEU A 49 -2.57 -11.59 3.43
CA LEU A 49 -1.84 -12.38 4.42
C LEU A 49 -2.65 -13.62 4.86
N GLN A 50 -3.98 -13.50 4.95
CA GLN A 50 -4.88 -14.60 5.31
C GLN A 50 -5.05 -15.65 4.21
N LEU A 51 -4.86 -15.30 2.93
CA LEU A 51 -4.84 -16.27 1.84
C LEU A 51 -3.72 -17.30 2.00
N GLY A 52 -2.65 -16.94 2.74
CA GLY A 52 -1.51 -17.82 2.96
C GLY A 52 -0.77 -18.14 1.66
N ASP A 53 -0.07 -19.27 1.64
CA ASP A 53 0.66 -19.79 0.49
C ASP A 53 0.13 -21.15 0.02
N GLN A 54 -1.03 -21.56 0.54
CA GLN A 54 -1.74 -22.74 0.06
C GLN A 54 -2.07 -22.51 -1.43
N ASP A 55 -1.71 -23.47 -2.27
CA ASP A 55 -1.83 -23.44 -3.74
C ASP A 55 -0.84 -22.51 -4.48
N VAL A 56 0.06 -21.82 -3.77
CA VAL A 56 1.16 -21.10 -4.41
C VAL A 56 2.23 -22.09 -4.86
N ASP A 57 2.68 -21.95 -6.11
CA ASP A 57 3.83 -22.69 -6.64
C ASP A 57 5.02 -22.62 -5.66
N PRO A 58 5.63 -23.75 -5.24
CA PRO A 58 6.74 -23.76 -4.29
C PRO A 58 7.90 -22.83 -4.66
N SER A 59 8.15 -22.62 -5.95
CA SER A 59 9.18 -21.71 -6.44
C SER A 59 8.87 -20.22 -6.19
N LEU A 60 7.59 -19.90 -5.95
CA LEU A 60 7.10 -18.54 -5.72
C LEU A 60 6.80 -18.23 -4.25
N VAL A 61 6.74 -19.24 -3.37
CA VAL A 61 6.46 -19.05 -1.94
C VAL A 61 7.46 -18.09 -1.27
N SER A 62 8.76 -18.36 -1.42
CA SER A 62 9.80 -17.49 -0.82
C SER A 62 9.77 -16.06 -1.39
N PRO A 63 9.71 -15.85 -2.73
CA PRO A 63 9.49 -14.52 -3.28
C PRO A 63 8.23 -13.84 -2.75
N LEU A 64 7.09 -14.54 -2.69
CA LEU A 64 5.83 -14.00 -2.22
C LEU A 64 5.96 -13.49 -0.78
N GLN A 65 6.46 -14.32 0.13
CA GLN A 65 6.66 -13.95 1.54
C GLN A 65 7.64 -12.79 1.71
N SER A 66 8.70 -12.74 0.91
CA SER A 66 9.67 -11.64 0.93
C SER A 66 9.01 -10.31 0.55
N TYR A 67 8.27 -10.27 -0.56
CA TYR A 67 7.55 -9.05 -0.97
C TYR A 67 6.45 -8.66 0.03
N LEU A 68 5.68 -9.62 0.56
CA LEU A 68 4.65 -9.33 1.57
C LEU A 68 5.25 -8.73 2.85
N THR A 69 6.45 -9.17 3.24
CA THR A 69 7.18 -8.60 4.38
C THR A 69 7.55 -7.13 4.13
N GLU A 70 8.09 -6.82 2.96
CA GLU A 70 8.44 -5.43 2.61
C GLU A 70 7.19 -4.55 2.42
N ILE A 71 6.11 -5.08 1.82
CA ILE A 71 4.83 -4.37 1.71
C ILE A 71 4.29 -4.03 3.10
N HIS A 72 4.26 -5.00 4.02
CA HIS A 72 3.78 -4.78 5.38
C HIS A 72 4.61 -3.75 6.15
N LYS A 73 5.94 -3.81 6.02
CA LYS A 73 6.86 -2.80 6.57
C LYS A 73 6.58 -1.41 6.01
N GLN A 74 6.44 -1.26 4.69
CA GLN A 74 6.14 0.03 4.08
C GLN A 74 4.75 0.55 4.46
N MET A 75 3.75 -0.32 4.63
CA MET A 75 2.43 0.06 5.12
C MET A 75 2.49 0.61 6.56
N ARG A 76 3.29 0.01 7.44
CA ARG A 76 3.51 0.55 8.81
C ARG A 76 4.20 1.92 8.81
N LEU A 77 5.18 2.12 7.93
CA LEU A 77 5.82 3.43 7.78
C LEU A 77 4.84 4.47 7.22
N LEU A 78 3.99 4.07 6.27
CA LEU A 78 2.94 4.94 5.73
C LEU A 78 1.93 5.33 6.82
N GLU A 79 1.56 4.39 7.69
CA GLU A 79 0.68 4.67 8.84
C GLU A 79 1.27 5.75 9.75
N MET A 80 2.59 5.70 10.01
CA MET A 80 3.27 6.73 10.79
C MET A 80 3.17 8.09 10.10
N ASP A 81 3.40 8.15 8.79
CA ASP A 81 3.27 9.38 8.00
C ASP A 81 1.84 9.95 8.07
N PHE A 82 0.83 9.09 8.04
CA PHE A 82 -0.59 9.46 8.22
C PHE A 82 -0.89 10.08 9.58
N ARG A 83 -0.39 9.49 10.67
CA ARG A 83 -0.57 10.04 12.03
C ARG A 83 0.04 11.43 12.15
N PHE A 84 1.18 11.68 11.50
CA PHE A 84 1.77 13.01 11.43
C PHE A 84 0.94 13.98 10.58
N LEU A 85 0.40 13.53 9.44
CA LEU A 85 -0.45 14.36 8.58
C LEU A 85 -1.73 14.82 9.30
N GLN A 86 -2.31 13.97 10.13
CA GLN A 86 -3.50 14.30 10.91
C GLN A 86 -3.23 15.42 11.94
N THR A 87 -2.04 15.43 12.56
CA THR A 87 -1.68 16.39 13.61
C THR A 87 -1.01 17.67 13.10
N SER A 88 -0.50 17.69 11.87
CA SER A 88 0.17 18.85 11.28
C SER A 88 -0.78 20.04 11.07
N ARG A 89 -0.33 21.23 11.50
CA ARG A 89 -1.02 22.53 11.35
C ARG A 89 -0.32 23.50 10.39
N GLN A 90 0.84 23.14 9.85
CA GLN A 90 1.65 23.99 8.96
C GLN A 90 1.62 23.46 7.52
N ASN A 91 1.27 24.34 6.56
CA ASN A 91 1.11 23.99 5.15
C ASN A 91 2.42 23.59 4.45
N THR A 92 3.55 24.19 4.82
CA THR A 92 4.89 23.82 4.29
C THR A 92 5.29 22.40 4.69
N THR A 93 4.96 22.01 5.93
CA THR A 93 5.16 20.65 6.43
C THR A 93 4.21 19.67 5.73
N LEU A 94 2.98 20.09 5.38
CA LEU A 94 2.00 19.25 4.71
C LEU A 94 2.47 18.78 3.31
N GLN A 95 2.95 19.69 2.46
CA GLN A 95 3.40 19.35 1.10
C GLN A 95 4.64 18.44 1.08
N THR A 96 5.59 18.71 1.99
CA THR A 96 6.77 17.85 2.17
C THR A 96 6.36 16.43 2.57
N ARG A 97 5.37 16.30 3.47
CA ARG A 97 4.83 15.00 3.90
C ARG A 97 4.05 14.30 2.79
N GLN A 98 3.20 15.01 2.05
CA GLN A 98 2.52 14.44 0.87
C GLN A 98 3.53 13.85 -0.12
N THR A 99 4.63 14.55 -0.37
CA THR A 99 5.70 14.07 -1.26
C THR A 99 6.35 12.78 -0.73
N GLN A 100 6.71 12.74 0.56
CA GLN A 100 7.27 11.53 1.19
C GLN A 100 6.31 10.34 1.13
N MET A 101 5.03 10.58 1.44
CA MET A 101 3.98 9.55 1.38
C MET A 101 3.81 9.03 -0.04
N ARG A 102 3.79 9.90 -1.06
CA ARG A 102 3.69 9.51 -2.47
C ARG A 102 4.88 8.67 -2.92
N SER A 103 6.11 9.04 -2.52
CA SER A 103 7.30 8.21 -2.81
C SER A 103 7.19 6.83 -2.18
N ARG A 104 6.69 6.74 -0.95
CA ARG A 104 6.47 5.46 -0.27
C ARG A 104 5.40 4.60 -0.95
N ILE A 105 4.30 5.23 -1.37
CA ILE A 105 3.23 4.57 -2.12
C ILE A 105 3.76 4.07 -3.46
N ALA A 106 4.63 4.82 -4.15
CA ALA A 106 5.27 4.36 -5.37
C ALA A 106 6.10 3.08 -5.16
N THR A 107 6.84 2.98 -4.05
CA THR A 107 7.55 1.75 -3.67
C THR A 107 6.58 0.59 -3.36
N LEU A 108 5.47 0.85 -2.67
CA LEU A 108 4.45 -0.17 -2.43
C LEU A 108 3.85 -0.71 -3.74
N MET A 109 3.53 0.19 -4.69
CA MET A 109 3.01 -0.18 -5.99
C MET A 109 4.02 -0.96 -6.84
N SER A 110 5.33 -0.68 -6.72
CA SER A 110 6.36 -1.43 -7.43
C SER A 110 6.47 -2.87 -6.90
N TYR A 111 6.36 -3.08 -5.58
CA TYR A 111 6.28 -4.43 -5.01
C TYR A 111 5.02 -5.19 -5.46
N CYS A 112 3.86 -4.52 -5.49
CA CYS A 112 2.64 -5.12 -6.02
C CYS A 112 2.81 -5.53 -7.49
N LYS A 113 3.41 -4.66 -8.31
CA LYS A 113 3.70 -4.96 -9.72
C LYS A 113 4.64 -6.15 -9.86
N SER A 114 5.75 -6.19 -9.13
CA SER A 114 6.69 -7.31 -9.14
C SER A 114 6.07 -8.65 -8.75
N LEU A 115 5.01 -8.64 -7.92
CA LEU A 115 4.25 -9.84 -7.59
C LEU A 115 3.24 -10.23 -8.68
N LEU A 116 2.63 -9.25 -9.36
CA LEU A 116 1.70 -9.50 -10.47
C LEU A 116 2.38 -9.99 -11.75
N ASP A 117 3.66 -9.63 -11.93
CA ASP A 117 4.48 -10.04 -13.08
C ASP A 117 5.08 -11.46 -12.90
N LYS A 118 4.72 -12.21 -11.84
CA LYS A 118 5.19 -13.59 -11.52
C LYS A 118 4.15 -14.68 -11.80
#